data_AF-A0A439CW31-F1
#
_entry.id   AF-A0A439CW31-F1
#
_cell.length_a   1.000
_cell.length_b   1.000
_cell.length_c   1.000
_cell.angle_alpha   90.00
_cell.angle_beta   90.00
_cell.angle_gamma   90.00
#
_symmetry.space_group_name_H-M   'P 1'
#
loop_
_entity.id
_entity.type
_entity.pdbx_description
1 polymer ?
#
loop_
_entity_poly.entity_id
_entity_poly.type
_entity_poly.pdbx_seq_one_letter_code
_entity_poly.pdbx_strand_id
1 'polypeptide(L)'
;MRSAVLASTAFVGLALATPTPTVDKRATTFCGQWDSLQTGSYIVYNNLWGQDAGTGSQCTTVNGLSGNSVAWSTSWSWSGGDYNVKSYANAVVQTDAKKISAISAIPTKWAYSYTGSNMVANVAYDLFTSSSASGSSEYEIMVWLAALGGAGPISSTGSPVANPTIAGVSWKLFDGYNGNMHVFSFVAASQVTSFSGDLKDFLSYLASNQGLSTSQYVTSLGAGTEPFVGSNAVLTTTAYEISVN
;
A
#
# COMPACT_ATOMS: atom_id res chain seq x y z
N MET A 1 69.63 4.08 -29.89
CA MET A 1 69.48 4.42 -28.44
C MET A 1 68.55 5.62 -28.37
N ARG A 2 67.35 5.62 -27.78
CA ARG A 2 66.70 4.76 -26.78
C ARG A 2 65.19 4.73 -27.08
N SER A 3 64.57 3.55 -27.03
CA SER A 3 63.11 3.39 -27.05
C SER A 3 62.52 3.84 -25.71
N ALA A 4 61.42 4.61 -25.75
CA ALA A 4 60.60 4.91 -24.58
C ALA A 4 59.25 4.19 -24.73
N VAL A 5 59.02 3.18 -23.90
CA VAL A 5 57.75 2.47 -23.79
C VAL A 5 56.90 3.23 -22.76
N LEU A 6 55.77 3.81 -23.20
CA LEU A 6 54.76 4.34 -22.29
C LEU A 6 53.88 3.17 -21.79
N ALA A 7 54.01 2.83 -20.51
CA ALA A 7 53.09 1.93 -19.83
C ALA A 7 51.84 2.71 -19.42
N SER A 8 50.69 2.39 -20.01
CA SER A 8 49.38 2.86 -19.54
C SER A 8 48.85 1.90 -18.47
N THR A 9 48.84 2.34 -17.22
CA THR A 9 48.18 1.64 -16.11
C THR A 9 46.68 1.93 -16.16
N ALA A 10 45.88 0.92 -16.49
CA ALA A 10 44.43 0.98 -16.35
C ALA A 10 44.06 0.84 -14.87
N PHE A 11 43.48 1.90 -14.29
CA PHE A 11 42.83 1.84 -12.98
C PHE A 11 41.46 1.19 -13.15
N VAL A 12 41.33 -0.07 -12.71
CA VAL A 12 40.01 -0.69 -12.49
C VAL A 12 39.46 -0.13 -11.18
N GLY A 13 38.55 0.84 -11.27
CA GLY A 13 37.80 1.32 -10.12
C GLY A 13 36.79 0.25 -9.69
N LEU A 14 36.99 -0.37 -8.53
CA LEU A 14 35.94 -1.15 -7.88
C LEU A 14 34.82 -0.18 -7.45
N ALA A 15 33.65 -0.29 -8.07
CA ALA A 15 32.44 0.32 -7.54
C ALA A 15 32.02 -0.47 -6.28
N LEU A 16 32.37 0.05 -5.11
CA LEU A 16 31.82 -0.42 -3.84
C LEU A 16 30.33 -0.07 -3.83
N ALA A 17 29.46 -1.08 -3.86
CA ALA A 17 28.04 -0.90 -3.59
C ALA A 17 27.89 -0.31 -2.18
N THR A 18 27.45 0.93 -2.09
CA THR A 18 27.16 1.56 -0.80
C THR A 18 25.94 0.86 -0.19
N PRO A 19 26.03 0.28 1.02
CA PRO A 19 24.88 -0.31 1.67
C PRO A 19 23.79 0.77 1.87
N THR A 20 22.57 0.45 1.47
CA THR A 20 21.39 1.29 1.72
C THR A 20 21.28 1.54 3.23
N PRO A 21 21.13 2.80 3.68
CA PRO A 21 21.07 3.09 5.10
C PRO A 21 19.88 2.36 5.75
N THR A 22 20.16 1.40 6.62
CA THR A 22 19.18 0.85 7.56
C THR A 22 19.11 1.78 8.75
N VAL A 23 17.94 2.39 8.97
CA VAL A 23 17.72 3.20 10.18
C VAL A 23 17.63 2.25 11.37
N ASP A 24 18.73 2.12 12.11
CA ASP A 24 18.72 1.55 13.45
C ASP A 24 17.92 2.46 14.39
N LYS A 25 16.73 2.00 14.80
CA LYS A 25 15.97 2.44 15.98
C LYS A 25 15.93 3.95 16.24
N ARG A 26 15.60 4.76 15.23
CA ARG A 26 15.11 6.13 15.45
C ARG A 26 13.82 6.33 14.68
N ALA A 27 12.75 6.61 15.42
CA ALA A 27 11.49 6.97 14.82
C ALA A 27 11.66 8.26 14.01
N THR A 28 11.22 8.26 12.75
CA THR A 28 11.26 9.42 11.88
C THR A 28 9.85 9.83 11.55
N THR A 29 9.47 11.04 11.96
CA THR A 29 8.14 11.62 11.73
C THR A 29 8.20 12.69 10.66
N PHE A 30 7.21 12.69 9.78
CA PHE A 30 7.04 13.67 8.72
C PHE A 30 5.55 13.99 8.52
N CYS A 31 5.26 15.22 8.09
CA CYS A 31 3.88 15.76 8.06
C CYS A 31 3.54 16.49 6.76
N GLY A 32 4.52 16.69 5.86
CA GLY A 32 4.27 17.30 4.55
C GLY A 32 3.39 16.41 3.67
N GLN A 33 2.69 17.04 2.72
CA GLN A 33 1.73 16.38 1.85
C GLN A 33 2.32 15.16 1.12
N TRP A 34 3.54 15.32 0.59
CA TRP A 34 4.24 14.32 -0.22
C TRP A 34 5.50 13.79 0.45
N ASP A 35 5.66 14.02 1.75
CA ASP A 35 6.78 13.48 2.50
C ASP A 35 6.73 11.95 2.49
N SER A 36 7.92 11.34 2.40
CA SER A 36 8.07 9.89 2.44
C SER A 36 9.42 9.50 3.04
N LEU A 37 9.51 8.24 3.47
CA LEU A 37 10.76 7.65 3.94
C LEU A 37 10.91 6.23 3.37
N GLN A 38 12.02 5.99 2.69
CA GLN A 38 12.42 4.64 2.32
C GLN A 38 13.03 3.91 3.52
N THR A 39 12.58 2.68 3.78
CA THR A 39 13.11 1.80 4.84
C THR A 39 13.03 0.34 4.40
N GLY A 40 14.19 -0.34 4.36
CA GLY A 40 14.26 -1.69 3.78
C GLY A 40 13.75 -1.72 2.35
N SER A 41 12.85 -2.66 2.05
CA SER A 41 12.15 -2.77 0.77
C SER A 41 10.88 -1.91 0.68
N TYR A 42 10.63 -0.99 1.62
CA TYR A 42 9.41 -0.19 1.64
C TYR A 42 9.71 1.28 1.39
N ILE A 43 8.75 1.98 0.79
CA ILE A 43 8.61 3.43 0.94
C ILE A 43 7.33 3.70 1.71
N VAL A 44 7.44 4.42 2.82
CA VAL A 44 6.31 4.85 3.64
C VAL A 44 5.97 6.28 3.29
N TYR A 45 4.74 6.54 2.84
CA TYR A 45 4.28 7.85 2.39
C TYR A 45 3.30 8.47 3.39
N ASN A 46 3.31 9.80 3.47
CA ASN A 46 2.23 10.54 4.15
C ASN A 46 1.02 10.69 3.22
N ASN A 47 1.28 11.02 1.95
CA ASN A 47 0.32 11.02 0.83
C ASN A 47 -1.02 11.70 1.17
N LEU A 48 -0.97 13.00 1.48
CA LEU A 48 -2.16 13.81 1.78
C LEU A 48 -2.81 14.34 0.49
N TRP A 49 -3.06 13.45 -0.47
CA TRP A 49 -3.53 13.80 -1.81
C TRP A 49 -4.86 14.53 -1.82
N GLY A 50 -5.73 14.26 -0.84
CA GLY A 50 -7.07 14.82 -0.71
C GLY A 50 -7.21 15.89 0.37
N GLN A 51 -6.10 16.41 0.92
CA GLN A 51 -6.16 17.33 2.07
C GLN A 51 -7.01 18.58 1.81
N ASP A 52 -7.07 19.05 0.57
CA ASP A 52 -7.83 20.24 0.16
C ASP A 52 -9.35 20.04 0.23
N ALA A 53 -9.82 18.79 0.37
CA ALA A 53 -11.24 18.48 0.54
C ALA A 53 -11.73 18.70 1.99
N GLY A 54 -10.86 19.08 2.92
CA GLY A 54 -11.23 19.33 4.31
C GLY A 54 -10.26 20.24 5.05
N THR A 55 -10.29 20.15 6.37
CA THR A 55 -9.43 20.91 7.27
C THR A 55 -8.86 19.99 8.32
N GLY A 56 -7.56 20.08 8.56
CA GLY A 56 -6.90 19.16 9.48
C GLY A 56 -5.41 19.05 9.26
N SER A 57 -4.83 18.02 9.85
CA SER A 57 -3.43 17.69 9.70
C SER A 57 -3.19 16.21 9.91
N GLN A 58 -2.07 15.73 9.38
CA GLN A 58 -1.65 14.34 9.50
C GLN A 58 -0.13 14.23 9.47
N CYS A 59 0.40 13.42 10.38
CA CYS A 59 1.82 13.10 10.45
C CYS A 59 1.99 11.59 10.46
N THR A 60 2.97 11.11 9.71
CA THR A 60 3.32 9.69 9.62
C THR A 60 4.70 9.47 10.21
N THR A 61 4.86 8.36 10.95
CA THR A 61 6.08 8.00 11.65
C THR A 61 6.49 6.59 11.27
N VAL A 62 7.73 6.43 10.79
CA VAL A 62 8.35 5.11 10.65
C VAL A 62 9.01 4.77 11.97
N ASN A 63 8.49 3.74 12.65
CA ASN A 63 8.90 3.35 14.00
C ASN A 63 10.10 2.40 13.99
N GLY A 64 10.26 1.62 12.92
CA GLY A 64 11.42 0.77 12.71
C GLY A 64 11.19 -0.33 11.69
N LEU A 65 12.24 -1.10 11.44
CA LEU A 65 12.23 -2.29 10.59
C LEU A 65 12.89 -3.45 11.36
N SER A 66 12.23 -4.60 11.40
CA SER A 66 12.78 -5.83 11.97
C SER A 66 12.70 -6.95 10.94
N GLY A 67 13.85 -7.35 10.39
CA GLY A 67 13.87 -8.22 9.21
C GLY A 67 13.18 -7.53 8.02
N ASN A 68 12.14 -8.16 7.47
CA ASN A 68 11.31 -7.56 6.41
C ASN A 68 9.99 -6.95 6.93
N SER A 69 9.81 -6.87 8.25
CA SER A 69 8.60 -6.34 8.87
C SER A 69 8.78 -4.88 9.26
N VAL A 70 8.08 -3.97 8.59
CA VAL A 70 8.07 -2.54 8.90
C VAL A 70 7.02 -2.23 9.97
N ALA A 71 7.40 -1.43 10.96
CA ALA A 71 6.50 -0.84 11.96
C ALA A 71 6.40 0.67 11.70
N TRP A 72 5.17 1.16 11.61
CA TRP A 72 4.89 2.57 11.32
C TRP A 72 3.54 2.99 11.91
N SER A 73 3.29 4.28 11.99
CA SER A 73 2.04 4.84 12.48
C SER A 73 1.69 6.12 11.76
N THR A 74 0.41 6.45 11.68
CA THR A 74 -0.04 7.77 11.22
C THR A 74 -1.06 8.33 12.20
N SER A 75 -0.87 9.59 12.58
CA SER A 75 -1.75 10.32 13.48
C SER A 75 -2.38 11.49 12.74
N TRP A 76 -3.70 11.65 12.84
CA TRP A 76 -4.41 12.66 12.08
C TRP A 76 -5.65 13.19 12.80
N SER A 77 -6.10 14.34 12.32
CA SER A 77 -7.43 14.88 12.61
C SER A 77 -7.90 15.60 11.36
N TRP A 78 -9.07 15.21 10.85
CA TRP A 78 -9.66 15.73 9.62
C TRP A 78 -11.14 16.05 9.85
N SER A 79 -11.60 17.18 9.31
CA SER A 79 -13.00 17.58 9.29
C SER A 79 -13.37 18.19 7.93
N GLY A 80 -14.67 18.23 7.62
CA GLY A 80 -15.16 18.71 6.32
C GLY A 80 -14.95 17.69 5.19
N GLY A 81 -15.74 17.81 4.13
CA GLY A 81 -15.71 16.85 3.02
C GLY A 81 -15.96 15.42 3.50
N ASP A 82 -17.09 15.19 4.17
CA ASP A 82 -17.38 13.93 4.91
C ASP A 82 -17.33 12.66 4.03
N TYR A 83 -17.45 12.83 2.71
CA TYR A 83 -17.41 11.76 1.71
C TYR A 83 -16.14 11.76 0.85
N ASN A 84 -15.16 12.61 1.18
CA ASN A 84 -13.90 12.73 0.47
C ASN A 84 -12.75 12.20 1.33
N VAL A 85 -12.02 11.23 0.81
CA VAL A 85 -10.75 10.78 1.40
C VAL A 85 -9.76 11.95 1.45
N LYS A 86 -9.05 12.09 2.56
CA LYS A 86 -8.06 13.16 2.78
C LYS A 86 -6.63 12.74 2.46
N SER A 87 -6.32 11.46 2.61
CA SER A 87 -4.98 10.93 2.43
C SER A 87 -5.01 9.43 2.19
N TYR A 88 -3.87 8.88 1.78
CA TYR A 88 -3.63 7.45 1.88
C TYR A 88 -2.19 7.21 2.36
N ALA A 89 -1.95 7.45 3.65
CA ALA A 89 -0.67 7.12 4.26
C ALA A 89 -0.50 5.60 4.25
N ASN A 90 0.57 5.13 3.62
CA ASN A 90 0.76 3.73 3.30
C ASN A 90 2.24 3.33 3.24
N ALA A 91 2.50 2.05 3.43
CA ALA A 91 3.80 1.42 3.17
C ALA A 91 3.73 0.61 1.87
N VAL A 92 4.45 1.06 0.84
CA VAL A 92 4.51 0.43 -0.48
C VAL A 92 5.77 -0.41 -0.58
N VAL A 93 5.65 -1.69 -0.92
CA VAL A 93 6.82 -2.54 -1.17
C VAL A 93 7.41 -2.25 -2.54
N GLN A 94 8.73 -2.07 -2.60
CA GLN A 94 9.49 -1.86 -3.81
C GLN A 94 9.76 -3.21 -4.46
N THR A 95 9.17 -3.44 -5.62
CA THR A 95 9.34 -4.64 -6.42
C THR A 95 9.14 -4.32 -7.89
N ASP A 96 9.77 -5.10 -8.77
CA ASP A 96 9.56 -4.95 -10.20
C ASP A 96 8.14 -5.35 -10.58
N ALA A 97 7.57 -4.65 -11.57
CA ALA A 97 6.26 -4.99 -12.08
C ALA A 97 6.26 -6.41 -12.69
N LYS A 98 5.36 -7.27 -12.21
CA LYS A 98 5.23 -8.66 -12.65
C LYS A 98 3.84 -8.93 -13.16
N LYS A 99 3.74 -9.74 -14.23
CA LYS A 99 2.44 -10.22 -14.69
C LYS A 99 1.77 -11.05 -13.60
N ILE A 100 0.46 -10.91 -13.45
CA ILE A 100 -0.35 -11.74 -12.54
C ILE A 100 -0.08 -13.23 -12.80
N SER A 101 0.07 -13.65 -14.06
CA SER A 101 0.38 -15.04 -14.43
C SER A 101 1.78 -15.52 -14.03
N ALA A 102 2.72 -14.60 -13.78
CA ALA A 102 4.09 -14.92 -13.38
C ALA A 102 4.31 -14.86 -11.86
N ILE A 103 3.34 -14.32 -11.12
CA ILE A 103 3.38 -14.26 -9.66
C ILE A 103 2.87 -15.58 -9.10
N SER A 104 3.73 -16.26 -8.35
CA SER A 104 3.42 -17.50 -7.66
C SER A 104 2.68 -17.26 -6.35
N ALA A 105 3.08 -16.23 -5.60
CA ALA A 105 2.52 -15.88 -4.30
C ALA A 105 2.82 -14.40 -3.96
N ILE A 106 1.92 -13.78 -3.20
CA ILE A 106 2.08 -12.48 -2.55
C ILE A 106 1.80 -12.64 -1.04
N PRO A 107 2.66 -13.36 -0.31
CA PRO A 107 2.44 -13.58 1.12
C PRO A 107 2.54 -12.25 1.86
N THR A 108 1.61 -12.03 2.80
CA THR A 108 1.60 -10.84 3.66
C THR A 108 1.19 -11.18 5.09
N LYS A 109 1.74 -10.42 6.03
CA LYS A 109 1.18 -10.27 7.37
C LYS A 109 1.03 -8.81 7.73
N TRP A 110 -0.07 -8.46 8.36
CA TRP A 110 -0.30 -7.10 8.84
C TRP A 110 -1.05 -7.13 10.18
N ALA A 111 -0.42 -6.57 11.20
CA ALA A 111 -1.00 -6.36 12.52
C ALA A 111 -1.04 -4.86 12.83
N TYR A 112 -2.23 -4.36 13.17
CA TYR A 112 -2.44 -2.95 13.50
C TYR A 112 -3.44 -2.76 14.64
N SER A 113 -3.43 -1.54 15.19
CA SER A 113 -4.48 -1.01 16.06
C SER A 113 -4.87 0.39 15.58
N TYR A 114 -6.11 0.81 15.86
CA TYR A 114 -6.60 2.11 15.44
C TYR A 114 -7.43 2.73 16.58
N THR A 115 -6.98 3.87 17.09
CA THR A 115 -7.68 4.64 18.12
C THR A 115 -8.12 5.99 17.55
N GLY A 116 -9.15 6.60 18.12
CA GLY A 116 -9.62 7.92 17.70
C GLY A 116 -11.05 8.18 18.16
N SER A 117 -11.57 9.37 17.85
CA SER A 117 -12.96 9.75 18.11
C SER A 117 -13.68 10.14 16.82
N ASN A 118 -14.95 9.76 16.70
CA ASN A 118 -15.82 10.06 15.56
C ASN A 118 -15.16 9.78 14.20
N MET A 119 -14.42 8.67 14.13
CA MET A 119 -13.54 8.36 13.01
C MET A 119 -14.29 7.58 11.92
N VAL A 120 -14.23 8.12 10.69
CA VAL A 120 -14.62 7.46 9.44
C VAL A 120 -13.33 7.23 8.63
N ALA A 121 -12.93 5.97 8.50
CA ALA A 121 -11.71 5.58 7.81
C ALA A 121 -11.76 4.11 7.39
N ASN A 122 -10.93 3.72 6.43
CA ASN A 122 -10.65 2.31 6.17
C ASN A 122 -9.24 1.91 6.68
N VAL A 123 -8.96 0.61 6.66
CA VAL A 123 -7.60 0.07 6.71
C VAL A 123 -7.50 -0.94 5.59
N ALA A 124 -6.64 -0.70 4.61
CA ALA A 124 -6.69 -1.41 3.35
C ALA A 124 -5.30 -1.73 2.79
N TYR A 125 -5.21 -2.89 2.15
CA TYR A 125 -4.24 -3.08 1.07
C TYR A 125 -4.76 -2.41 -0.19
N ASP A 126 -3.84 -1.95 -1.02
CA ASP A 126 -4.15 -1.33 -2.30
C ASP A 126 -3.13 -1.78 -3.35
N LEU A 127 -3.63 -2.29 -4.46
CA LEU A 127 -2.85 -2.86 -5.57
C LEU A 127 -3.31 -2.23 -6.88
N PHE A 128 -2.35 -1.88 -7.72
CA PHE A 128 -2.63 -1.36 -9.06
C PHE A 128 -2.14 -2.32 -10.13
N THR A 129 -2.91 -2.43 -11.21
CA THR A 129 -2.49 -3.19 -12.39
C THR A 129 -2.64 -2.42 -13.69
N SER A 130 -1.81 -2.77 -14.66
CA SER A 130 -1.77 -2.17 -15.99
C SER A 130 -1.46 -3.24 -17.06
N SER A 131 -1.88 -3.00 -18.30
CA SER A 131 -1.53 -3.85 -19.44
C SER A 131 -0.03 -3.85 -19.78
N SER A 132 0.72 -2.88 -19.25
CA SER A 132 2.18 -2.77 -19.38
C SER A 132 2.87 -2.46 -18.06
N ALA A 133 4.13 -2.86 -17.92
CA ALA A 133 4.92 -2.71 -16.70
C ALA A 133 5.07 -1.24 -16.22
N SER A 134 4.95 -0.27 -17.12
CA SER A 134 5.11 1.17 -16.84
C SER A 134 3.91 2.00 -17.32
N GLY A 135 2.78 1.36 -17.61
CA GLY A 135 1.56 2.02 -18.05
C GLY A 135 0.75 2.60 -16.90
N SER A 136 -0.23 3.45 -17.25
CA SER A 136 -1.22 3.95 -16.30
C SER A 136 -2.06 2.80 -15.73
N SER A 137 -2.46 2.92 -14.47
CA SER A 137 -3.34 1.94 -13.82
C SER A 137 -4.68 1.80 -14.55
N GLU A 138 -5.03 0.57 -14.87
CA GLU A 138 -6.32 0.17 -15.48
C GLU A 138 -7.26 -0.42 -14.42
N TYR A 139 -6.70 -1.11 -13.42
CA TYR A 139 -7.42 -1.67 -12.30
C TYR A 139 -6.80 -1.26 -10.97
N GLU A 140 -7.65 -1.07 -9.97
CA GLU A 140 -7.32 -0.92 -8.56
C GLU A 140 -7.99 -2.06 -7.80
N ILE A 141 -7.23 -2.76 -6.96
CA ILE A 141 -7.73 -3.88 -6.17
C ILE A 141 -7.42 -3.59 -4.72
N MET A 142 -8.46 -3.22 -3.97
CA MET A 142 -8.35 -2.95 -2.55
C MET A 142 -8.83 -4.13 -1.71
N VAL A 143 -8.14 -4.40 -0.60
CA VAL A 143 -8.54 -5.40 0.40
C VAL A 143 -8.65 -4.69 1.75
N TRP A 144 -9.87 -4.33 2.14
CA TRP A 144 -10.16 -3.55 3.34
C TRP A 144 -10.31 -4.48 4.54
N LEU A 145 -9.30 -4.47 5.40
CA LEU A 145 -9.31 -5.14 6.70
C LEU A 145 -10.29 -4.47 7.68
N ALA A 146 -10.60 -3.20 7.49
CA ALA A 146 -11.59 -2.46 8.27
C ALA A 146 -12.34 -1.43 7.44
N ALA A 147 -13.63 -1.26 7.77
CA ALA A 147 -14.45 -0.13 7.38
C ALA A 147 -15.02 0.50 8.66
N LEU A 148 -14.44 1.62 9.10
CA LEU A 148 -14.74 2.25 10.37
C LEU A 148 -15.69 3.43 10.18
N GLY A 149 -16.63 3.61 11.11
CA GLY A 149 -17.51 4.79 11.16
C GLY A 149 -18.45 4.96 9.96
N GLY A 150 -18.64 3.94 9.13
CA GLY A 150 -19.47 4.01 7.92
C GLY A 150 -18.70 4.30 6.63
N ALA A 151 -17.36 4.22 6.64
CA ALA A 151 -16.57 4.27 5.41
C ALA A 151 -17.05 3.21 4.41
N GLY A 152 -17.28 3.62 3.15
CA GLY A 152 -17.77 2.76 2.08
C GLY A 152 -16.81 2.73 0.90
N PRO A 153 -16.65 1.57 0.22
CA PRO A 153 -15.81 1.47 -0.96
C PRO A 153 -16.48 2.14 -2.18
N ILE A 154 -15.70 2.36 -3.23
CA ILE A 154 -16.23 2.69 -4.55
C ILE A 154 -17.15 1.56 -5.00
N SER A 155 -18.39 1.91 -5.40
CA SER A 155 -19.37 0.95 -5.88
C SER A 155 -20.33 1.58 -6.87
N SER A 156 -20.54 0.93 -8.02
CA SER A 156 -21.52 1.37 -9.03
C SER A 156 -22.96 1.24 -8.55
N THR A 157 -23.25 0.29 -7.66
CA THR A 157 -24.62 -0.05 -7.21
C THR A 157 -24.85 0.24 -5.74
N GLY A 158 -23.80 0.51 -4.97
CA GLY A 158 -23.86 0.61 -3.52
C GLY A 158 -24.07 -0.73 -2.80
N SER A 159 -24.06 -1.86 -3.53
CA SER A 159 -24.27 -3.20 -2.98
C SER A 159 -23.14 -4.16 -3.37
N PRO A 160 -22.81 -5.16 -2.53
CA PRO A 160 -21.83 -6.18 -2.89
C PRO A 160 -22.28 -6.95 -4.14
N VAL A 161 -21.35 -7.19 -5.07
CA VAL A 161 -21.55 -8.06 -6.24
C VAL A 161 -21.27 -9.53 -5.94
N ALA A 162 -20.47 -9.81 -4.90
CA ALA A 162 -20.22 -11.16 -4.40
C ALA A 162 -19.83 -11.15 -2.92
N ASN A 163 -19.82 -12.34 -2.29
CA ASN A 163 -19.42 -12.50 -0.89
C ASN A 163 -18.41 -13.66 -0.69
N PRO A 164 -17.21 -13.60 -1.29
CA PRO A 164 -16.26 -14.72 -1.25
C PRO A 164 -15.62 -14.90 0.14
N THR A 165 -15.10 -16.11 0.37
CA THR A 165 -14.19 -16.39 1.50
C THR A 165 -12.80 -16.63 0.94
N ILE A 166 -11.84 -15.79 1.33
CA ILE A 166 -10.46 -15.81 0.83
C ILE A 166 -9.53 -15.65 2.02
N ALA A 167 -8.45 -16.46 2.09
CA ALA A 167 -7.49 -16.48 3.20
C ALA A 167 -8.16 -16.58 4.60
N GLY A 168 -9.25 -17.36 4.70
CA GLY A 168 -9.97 -17.58 5.97
C GLY A 168 -10.85 -16.42 6.44
N VAL A 169 -11.00 -15.36 5.64
CA VAL A 169 -11.85 -14.20 5.95
C VAL A 169 -13.03 -14.14 4.97
N SER A 170 -14.20 -13.76 5.48
CA SER A 170 -15.38 -13.48 4.65
C SER A 170 -15.35 -12.02 4.18
N TRP A 171 -15.45 -11.82 2.87
CA TRP A 171 -15.37 -10.52 2.21
C TRP A 171 -16.68 -10.20 1.51
N LYS A 172 -17.06 -8.93 1.51
CA LYS A 172 -18.03 -8.35 0.59
C LYS A 172 -17.26 -7.73 -0.56
N LEU A 173 -17.42 -8.24 -1.77
CA LEU A 173 -16.80 -7.68 -2.96
C LEU A 173 -17.72 -6.60 -3.55
N PHE A 174 -17.18 -5.40 -3.74
CA PHE A 174 -17.79 -4.30 -4.46
C PHE A 174 -16.96 -3.99 -5.70
N ASP A 175 -17.58 -3.41 -6.71
CA ASP A 175 -16.88 -2.84 -7.85
C ASP A 175 -17.49 -1.52 -8.33
N GLY A 176 -16.66 -0.67 -8.91
CA GLY A 176 -17.06 0.57 -9.56
C GLY A 176 -15.89 1.25 -10.27
N TYR A 177 -16.07 2.49 -10.71
CA TYR A 177 -15.07 3.18 -11.51
C TYR A 177 -14.58 4.47 -10.85
N ASN A 178 -13.26 4.70 -10.89
CA ASN A 178 -12.62 5.96 -10.56
C ASN A 178 -11.95 6.52 -11.83
N GLY A 179 -12.64 7.45 -12.50
CA GLY A 179 -12.27 7.81 -13.87
C GLY A 179 -12.34 6.60 -14.81
N ASN A 180 -11.23 6.26 -15.45
CA ASN A 180 -11.14 5.10 -16.35
C ASN A 180 -10.69 3.81 -15.65
N MET A 181 -10.37 3.87 -14.36
CA MET A 181 -9.86 2.74 -13.59
C MET A 181 -11.02 1.93 -13.01
N HIS A 182 -11.03 0.62 -13.20
CA HIS A 182 -12.01 -0.28 -12.58
C HIS A 182 -11.51 -0.70 -11.20
N VAL A 183 -12.23 -0.29 -10.16
CA VAL A 183 -11.89 -0.53 -8.77
C VAL A 183 -12.67 -1.74 -8.26
N PHE A 184 -11.96 -2.74 -7.75
CA PHE A 184 -12.51 -3.84 -6.98
C PHE A 184 -12.14 -3.66 -5.51
N SER A 185 -13.12 -3.74 -4.62
CA SER A 185 -12.91 -3.60 -3.17
C SER A 185 -13.46 -4.79 -2.42
N PHE A 186 -12.58 -5.59 -1.82
CA PHE A 186 -12.94 -6.65 -0.89
C PHE A 186 -13.01 -6.08 0.53
N VAL A 187 -14.21 -5.92 1.07
CA VAL A 187 -14.41 -5.40 2.43
C VAL A 187 -14.70 -6.52 3.40
N ALA A 188 -13.85 -6.68 4.42
CA ALA A 188 -14.04 -7.70 5.44
C ALA A 188 -15.41 -7.53 6.12
N ALA A 189 -16.15 -8.63 6.30
CA ALA A 189 -17.46 -8.60 6.95
C ALA A 189 -17.40 -8.15 8.43
N SER A 190 -16.24 -8.32 9.06
CA SER A 190 -15.88 -7.84 10.39
C SER A 190 -14.44 -7.34 10.38
N GLN A 191 -14.12 -6.37 11.24
CA GLN A 191 -12.75 -5.83 11.34
C GLN A 191 -11.72 -6.93 11.62
N VAL A 192 -10.65 -6.95 10.82
CA VAL A 192 -9.50 -7.84 10.97
C VAL A 192 -8.30 -6.99 11.39
N THR A 193 -7.89 -7.07 12.66
CA THR A 193 -6.74 -6.29 13.19
C THR A 193 -5.40 -7.01 13.03
N SER A 194 -5.43 -8.31 12.76
CA SER A 194 -4.26 -9.13 12.44
C SER A 194 -4.60 -10.07 11.28
N PHE A 195 -4.03 -9.80 10.11
CA PHE A 195 -4.23 -10.58 8.90
C PHE A 195 -2.93 -11.27 8.50
N SER A 196 -3.05 -12.51 8.01
CA SER A 196 -1.95 -13.29 7.41
C SER A 196 -2.54 -14.10 6.28
N GLY A 197 -2.02 -13.95 5.07
CA GLY A 197 -2.57 -14.60 3.89
C GLY A 197 -1.74 -14.34 2.64
N ASP A 198 -2.30 -14.71 1.50
CA ASP A 198 -1.69 -14.48 0.19
C ASP A 198 -2.58 -13.55 -0.65
N LEU A 199 -2.09 -12.37 -1.01
CA LEU A 199 -2.86 -11.43 -1.84
C LEU A 199 -3.05 -11.91 -3.28
N LYS A 200 -2.27 -12.91 -3.72
CA LYS A 200 -2.46 -13.57 -5.02
C LYS A 200 -3.82 -14.27 -5.11
N ASP A 201 -4.39 -14.70 -3.98
CA ASP A 201 -5.70 -15.35 -3.95
C ASP A 201 -6.82 -14.41 -4.41
N PHE A 202 -6.74 -13.12 -4.05
CA PHE A 202 -7.71 -12.10 -4.49
C PHE A 202 -7.62 -11.84 -5.99
N LEU A 203 -6.39 -11.72 -6.53
CA LEU A 203 -6.17 -11.57 -7.96
C LEU A 203 -6.66 -12.80 -8.74
N SER A 204 -6.45 -13.99 -8.18
CA SER A 204 -6.91 -15.25 -8.79
C SER A 204 -8.43 -15.34 -8.76
N TYR A 205 -9.08 -14.92 -7.66
CA TYR A 205 -10.53 -14.83 -7.60
C TYR A 205 -11.09 -13.89 -8.66
N LEU A 206 -10.53 -12.67 -8.80
CA LEU A 206 -10.96 -11.71 -9.82
C LEU A 206 -10.75 -12.26 -11.24
N ALA A 207 -9.64 -12.95 -11.49
CA ALA A 207 -9.38 -13.55 -12.79
C ALA A 207 -10.40 -14.64 -13.15
N SER A 208 -10.79 -15.48 -12.19
CA SER A 208 -11.75 -16.56 -12.42
C SER A 208 -13.22 -16.09 -12.45
N ASN A 209 -13.57 -15.02 -11.74
CA ASN A 209 -14.97 -14.65 -11.49
C ASN A 209 -15.37 -13.27 -12.01
N GLN A 210 -14.41 -12.36 -12.24
CA GLN A 210 -14.67 -10.96 -12.57
C GLN A 210 -13.95 -10.49 -13.85
N GLY A 211 -13.29 -11.40 -14.57
CA GLY A 211 -12.69 -11.12 -15.87
C GLY A 211 -11.35 -10.36 -15.83
N LEU A 212 -10.70 -10.25 -14.67
CA LEU A 212 -9.37 -9.65 -14.58
C LEU A 212 -8.34 -10.48 -15.36
N SER A 213 -7.77 -9.94 -16.43
CA SER A 213 -6.78 -10.68 -17.23
C SER A 213 -5.51 -10.95 -16.44
N THR A 214 -5.06 -12.22 -16.41
CA THR A 214 -3.79 -12.58 -15.78
C THR A 214 -2.56 -12.07 -16.54
N SER A 215 -2.74 -11.47 -17.73
CA SER A 215 -1.67 -10.79 -18.46
C SER A 215 -1.33 -9.40 -17.93
N GLN A 216 -2.20 -8.83 -17.08
CA GLN A 216 -1.97 -7.56 -16.39
C GLN A 216 -0.71 -7.64 -15.53
N TYR A 217 0.04 -6.55 -15.46
CA TYR A 217 1.16 -6.37 -14.54
C TYR A 217 0.65 -5.77 -13.24
N VAL A 218 1.02 -6.36 -12.10
CA VAL A 218 0.95 -5.68 -10.80
C VAL A 218 2.07 -4.66 -10.78
N THR A 219 1.74 -3.37 -10.71
CA THR A 219 2.70 -2.26 -10.83
C THR A 219 2.99 -1.56 -9.51
N SER A 220 2.07 -1.64 -8.56
CA SER A 220 2.23 -1.10 -7.20
C SER A 220 1.40 -1.92 -6.23
N LEU A 221 1.91 -2.10 -5.02
CA LEU A 221 1.16 -2.69 -3.92
C LEU A 221 1.64 -2.14 -2.57
N GLY A 222 0.68 -1.81 -1.71
CA GLY A 222 0.96 -1.28 -0.38
C GLY A 222 -0.19 -1.50 0.58
N ALA A 223 0.02 -1.05 1.81
CA ALA A 223 -0.96 -1.15 2.88
C ALA A 223 -1.02 0.15 3.68
N GLY A 224 -2.21 0.66 3.94
CA GLY A 224 -2.41 1.97 4.57
C GLY A 224 -3.83 2.24 5.07
N THR A 225 -4.16 3.52 5.25
CA THR A 225 -5.48 3.96 5.70
C THR A 225 -5.92 5.19 4.93
N GLU A 226 -7.19 5.21 4.53
CA GLU A 226 -7.88 6.36 3.96
C GLU A 226 -8.82 6.97 4.99
N PRO A 227 -8.46 8.10 5.61
CA PRO A 227 -9.33 8.83 6.51
C PRO A 227 -10.25 9.78 5.74
N PHE A 228 -11.51 9.86 6.19
CA PHE A 228 -12.49 10.83 5.73
C PHE A 228 -12.60 11.98 6.74
N VAL A 229 -13.02 11.66 7.97
CA VAL A 229 -13.18 12.59 9.10
C VAL A 229 -12.91 11.88 10.42
N GLY A 230 -12.55 12.63 11.45
CA GLY A 230 -12.23 12.11 12.78
C GLY A 230 -11.22 12.97 13.51
N SER A 231 -11.07 12.74 14.82
CA SER A 231 -10.15 13.49 15.66
C SER A 231 -9.29 12.60 16.55
N ASN A 232 -8.07 13.06 16.81
CA ASN A 232 -7.05 12.36 17.60
C ASN A 232 -6.88 10.90 17.16
N ALA A 233 -6.99 10.66 15.85
CA ALA A 233 -6.95 9.34 15.28
C ALA A 233 -5.50 8.89 15.13
N VAL A 234 -5.21 7.63 15.47
CA VAL A 234 -3.87 7.04 15.37
C VAL A 234 -4.00 5.61 14.88
N LEU A 235 -3.56 5.37 13.64
CA LEU A 235 -3.27 4.02 13.16
C LEU A 235 -1.85 3.66 13.62
N THR A 236 -1.72 2.52 14.31
CA THR A 236 -0.41 1.96 14.68
C THR A 236 -0.26 0.58 14.05
N THR A 237 0.64 0.46 13.08
CA THR A 237 1.07 -0.81 12.48
C THR A 237 2.26 -1.36 13.27
N THR A 238 2.03 -2.40 14.07
CA THR A 238 3.08 -3.05 14.86
C THR A 238 3.96 -3.98 14.04
N ALA A 239 3.41 -4.56 12.97
CA ALA A 239 4.12 -5.39 12.02
C ALA A 239 3.41 -5.38 10.67
N TYR A 240 4.14 -5.08 9.60
CA TYR A 240 3.69 -5.25 8.23
C TYR A 240 4.82 -5.85 7.40
N GLU A 241 4.55 -7.00 6.81
CA GLU A 241 5.45 -7.64 5.85
C GLU A 241 4.68 -8.08 4.60
N ILE A 242 5.31 -7.94 3.44
CA ILE A 242 4.80 -8.45 2.17
C ILE A 242 5.98 -8.75 1.22
N SER A 243 5.81 -9.74 0.35
CA SER A 243 6.74 -10.00 -0.75
C SER A 243 5.98 -10.39 -2.01
N VAL A 244 6.59 -10.20 -3.19
CA VAL A 244 6.02 -10.64 -4.48
C VAL A 244 6.96 -11.67 -5.11
N ASN A 245 6.52 -12.93 -5.10
CA ASN A 245 7.33 -14.08 -5.51
C ASN A 245 7.06 -14.46 -6.96
#